data_AF-A0A822F6H5-F1
#
_entry.id   AF-A0A822F6H5-F1
#
_cell.length_a   1.000
_cell.length_b   1.000
_cell.length_c   1.000
_cell.angle_alpha   90.00
_cell.angle_beta   90.00
_cell.angle_gamma   90.00
#
_symmetry.space_group_name_H-M   'P 1'
#
loop_
_entity.id
_entity.type
_entity.pdbx_description
1 polymer ?
#
loop_
_entity_poly.entity_id
_entity_poly.type
_entity_poly.pdbx_seq_one_letter_code
_entity_poly.pdbx_strand_id
1 'polypeptide(L)' 'QPAVIFIDEVDSLLQERSENEDESTRRIKTEFLVQIDGASTQGEERLLLIGATNR' A
#
# COMPACT_ATOMS: atom_id res chain seq x y z
N GLN A 1 -3.45 -3.89 -19.28
CA GLN A 1 -3.34 -2.42 -19.53
C GLN A 1 -2.42 -1.84 -18.45
N PRO A 2 -1.64 -0.78 -18.70
CA PRO A 2 -0.86 -0.15 -17.64
C PRO A 2 -1.78 0.70 -16.74
N ALA A 3 -1.61 0.61 -15.43
CA ALA A 3 -2.34 1.40 -14.44
C ALA A 3 -1.36 2.09 -13.48
N VAL A 4 -1.70 3.31 -13.06
CA VAL A 4 -0.93 4.08 -12.10
C VAL A 4 -1.80 4.34 -10.88
N ILE A 5 -1.30 3.98 -9.70
CA ILE A 5 -1.92 4.28 -8.41
C ILE A 5 -1.04 5.33 -7.72
N PHE A 6 -1.61 6.50 -7.44
CA PHE A 6 -0.96 7.55 -6.67
C PHE A 6 -1.56 7.58 -5.26
N ILE A 7 -0.68 7.55 -4.26
CA ILE A 7 -1.04 7.65 -2.85
C ILE A 7 -0.28 8.84 -2.28
N ASP A 8 -1.01 9.91 -2.04
CA ASP A 8 -0.49 11.03 -1.26
C ASP A 8 -0.57 10.70 0.23
N GLU A 9 0.35 11.27 1.01
CA GLU A 9 0.50 10.97 2.44
C GLU A 9 0.48 9.45 2.71
N VAL A 10 1.31 8.69 1.98
CA VAL A 10 1.38 7.22 2.12
C VAL A 10 1.75 6.79 3.54
N ASP A 11 2.44 7.66 4.26
CA ASP A 11 2.76 7.56 5.67
C ASP A 11 1.54 7.72 6.59
N SER A 12 0.37 8.17 6.13
CA SER A 12 -0.86 8.08 6.94
C SER A 12 -1.37 6.64 7.02
N LEU A 13 -1.11 5.84 5.98
CA LEU A 13 -1.58 4.47 5.82
C LEU A 13 -0.51 3.44 6.19
N LEU A 14 0.77 3.67 5.87
CA LEU A 14 1.86 2.69 5.94
C LEU A 14 2.94 3.04 6.98
N GLN A 15 2.54 3.53 8.15
CA GLN A 15 3.49 3.76 9.26
C GLN A 15 4.10 2.47 9.80
N GLU A 16 5.20 2.61 10.52
CA GLU A 16 5.72 1.55 11.38
C GLU A 16 4.62 1.00 12.29
N ARG A 17 4.54 -0.33 12.40
CA ARG A 17 3.55 -0.98 13.25
C ARG A 17 3.95 -0.79 14.70
N SER A 18 3.03 -0.29 15.51
CA SER A 18 3.22 -0.12 16.96
C SER A 18 2.30 -1.04 17.72
N GLU A 19 2.69 -1.49 18.92
CA GLU A 19 1.84 -2.32 19.78
C GLU A 19 0.51 -1.65 20.13
N ASN A 20 0.49 -0.31 20.21
CA ASN A 20 -0.68 0.51 20.54
C ASN A 20 -1.51 0.94 19.31
N GLU A 21 -1.23 0.38 18.13
CA GLU A 21 -1.96 0.69 16.91
C GLU A 21 -3.35 0.03 16.88
N ASP A 22 -4.35 0.75 16.34
CA ASP A 22 -5.70 0.22 16.14
C ASP A 22 -5.69 -1.02 15.23
N GLU A 23 -6.49 -2.03 15.59
CA GLU A 23 -6.58 -3.27 14.83
C GLU A 23 -7.05 -3.02 13.39
N SER A 24 -7.92 -2.03 13.18
CA SER A 24 -8.43 -1.65 11.86
C SER A 24 -7.29 -1.15 10.96
N THR A 25 -6.40 -0.30 11.50
CA THR A 25 -5.24 0.21 10.76
C THR A 25 -4.28 -0.92 10.40
N ARG A 26 -4.06 -1.87 11.31
CA ARG A 26 -3.24 -3.06 11.02
C ARG A 26 -3.82 -3.93 9.91
N ARG A 27 -5.14 -4.11 9.88
CA ARG A 27 -5.83 -4.86 8.82
C ARG A 27 -5.70 -4.16 7.48
N ILE A 28 -5.90 -2.84 7.43
CA ILE A 28 -5.72 -2.04 6.21
C ILE A 28 -4.30 -2.17 5.65
N LYS A 29 -3.28 -2.01 6.50
CA LYS A 29 -1.86 -2.20 6.10
C LYS A 29 -1.61 -3.59 5.53
N THR A 30 -2.20 -4.61 6.15
CA THR A 30 -2.01 -6.00 5.73
C THR A 30 -2.66 -6.25 4.37
N GLU A 31 -3.92 -5.86 4.19
CA GLU A 31 -4.60 -6.02 2.90
C GLU A 31 -3.91 -5.24 1.80
N PHE A 32 -3.51 -4.00 2.06
CA PHE A 32 -2.80 -3.18 1.07
C PHE A 32 -1.53 -3.88 0.53
N LEU A 33 -0.71 -4.44 1.42
CA LEU A 33 0.52 -5.14 1.03
C LEU A 33 0.23 -6.45 0.30
N VAL A 34 -0.77 -7.22 0.74
CA VAL A 34 -1.17 -8.48 0.10
C VAL A 34 -1.70 -8.23 -1.32
N GLN A 35 -2.53 -7.20 -1.50
CA GLN A 35 -3.09 -6.87 -2.82
C GLN A 35 -2.03 -6.37 -3.79
N ILE A 36 -1.05 -5.57 -3.33
CA ILE A 36 0.05 -5.12 -4.19
C ILE A 36 0.93 -6.28 -4.63
N ASP A 37 1.28 -7.18 -3.71
CA ASP A 37 2.07 -8.37 -4.04
C ASP A 37 1.32 -9.25 -5.06
N GLY A 38 0.02 -9.50 -4.82
CA GLY A 38 -0.85 -10.25 -5.74
C GLY A 38 -1.09 -9.59 -7.11
N ALA A 39 -1.12 -8.26 -7.17
CA ALA A 39 -1.26 -7.50 -8.41
C ALA A 39 0.06 -7.39 -9.21
N SER A 40 1.21 -7.51 -8.53
CA SER A 40 2.54 -7.44 -9.18
C SER A 40 3.02 -8.77 -9.76
N THR A 41 2.37 -9.88 -9.40
CA THR A 41 2.78 -11.25 -9.75
C THR A 41 2.14 -11.78 -11.04
N GLN A 42 1.18 -11.05 -11.64
CA GLN A 42 0.62 -11.41 -12.94
C GLN A 42 1.52 -10.84 -14.05
N GLY A 43 2.19 -11.72 -14.81
CA GLY A 43 3.27 -11.35 -15.74
C GLY A 43 2.93 -10.37 -16.87
N GLU A 44 1.66 -9.99 -17.06
CA GLU A 44 1.21 -8.99 -18.03
C GLU A 44 0.63 -7.70 -17.39
N GLU A 45 0.44 -7.69 -16.06
CA GLU A 45 -0.08 -6.54 -15.33
C GLU A 45 1.04 -5.52 -15.07
N ARG A 46 0.90 -4.34 -15.68
CA ARG A 46 1.83 -3.22 -15.51
C ARG A 46 1.22 -2.22 -14.54
N LEU A 47 1.40 -2.47 -13.25
CA LEU A 47 0.99 -1.57 -12.18
C LEU A 47 2.18 -0.71 -11.73
N LEU A 48 2.02 0.62 -11.76
CA LEU A 48 2.97 1.56 -11.18
C LEU A 48 2.34 2.18 -9.93
N LEU A 49 2.95 1.96 -8.77
CA LEU A 49 2.56 2.60 -7.52
C LEU A 49 3.49 3.78 -7.23
N ILE A 50 2.93 4.95 -6.98
CA ILE A 50 3.66 6.16 -6.61
C ILE A 50 3.15 6.63 -5.24
N GLY A 51 4.02 6.61 -4.23
CA GLY A 51 3.74 7.16 -2.91
C GLY A 51 4.42 8.51 -2.72
N ALA A 52 3.71 9.49 -2.19
CA ALA A 52 4.26 10.75 -1.68
C ALA A 52 4.04 10.85 -0.16
N THR A 53 4.98 11.49 0.54
CA THR A 53 4.93 11.73 1.99
C THR A 53 5.69 13.01 2.32
N ASN A 54 5.29 13.68 3.40
CA ASN A 54 5.94 14.87 3.95
C ASN A 54 6.60 14.65 5.32
N ARG A 55 6.49 13.44 5.88
CA ARG A 55 7.19 13.04 7.12
C ARG A 55 8.60 12.53 6.85
#